data_AF-A0A533YML4-F1
#
_entry.id   AF-A0A533YML4-F1
#
_cell.length_a   1.000
_cell.length_b   1.000
_cell.length_c   1.000
_cell.angle_alpha   90.00
_cell.angle_beta   90.00
_cell.angle_gamma   90.00
#
_symmetry.space_group_name_H-M   'P 1'
#
loop_
_entity.id
_entity.type
_entity.pdbx_description
1 polymer ?
#
loop_
_entity_poly.entity_id
_entity_poly.type
_entity_poly.pdbx_seq_one_letter_code
_entity_poly.pdbx_strand_id
1 'polypeptide(L)'
;ELESVAEKSNEVLFTRHIRVLRLELTAWLADAEGKHDSSITLMTKAAELEASTPKHPVTPAPTLPAYELLGDVLLEQGRASEACNAYDRSLEGNALRFNSLLGAARASKAIDSLQRAAIFYRQLIDISSSNSKREALDEARRFLIDAQTK
;
A
#
# COMPACT_ATOMS: atom_id res chain seq x y z
N GLU A 1 14.77 3.11 21.12
CA GLU A 1 14.45 3.84 22.36
C GLU A 1 12.94 3.98 22.57
N LEU A 2 12.20 4.61 21.63
CA LEU A 2 10.75 4.83 21.76
C LEU A 2 9.91 3.56 22.01
N GLU A 3 10.15 2.47 21.27
CA GLU A 3 9.44 1.20 21.46
C GLU A 3 9.59 0.67 22.89
N SER A 4 10.81 0.72 23.44
CA SER A 4 11.11 0.29 24.81
C SER A 4 10.49 1.20 25.87
N VAL A 5 10.39 2.51 25.59
CA VAL A 5 9.69 3.45 26.48
C VAL A 5 8.20 3.10 26.54
N ALA A 6 7.54 2.87 25.39
CA ALA A 6 6.14 2.48 25.34
C ALA A 6 5.86 1.13 26.03
N GLU A 7 6.76 0.15 25.86
CA GLU A 7 6.68 -1.14 26.57
C GLU A 7 6.74 -0.98 28.09
N LYS A 8 7.68 -0.18 28.60
CA LYS A 8 7.80 0.10 30.04
C LYS A 8 6.58 0.82 30.61
N SER A 9 5.91 1.62 29.78
CA SER A 9 4.66 2.30 30.13
C SER A 9 3.41 1.43 29.96
N ASN A 10 3.56 0.17 29.52
CA ASN A 10 2.45 -0.77 29.28
C ASN A 10 1.45 -0.27 28.20
N GLU A 11 1.93 0.57 27.27
CA GLU A 11 1.16 1.17 26.17
C GLU A 11 1.16 0.25 24.95
N VAL A 12 0.52 -0.93 25.08
CA VAL A 12 0.61 -2.05 24.11
C VAL A 12 0.31 -1.64 22.66
N LEU A 13 -0.71 -0.80 22.45
CA LEU A 13 -1.07 -0.33 21.09
C LEU A 13 0.01 0.58 20.50
N PHE A 14 0.57 1.50 21.29
CA PHE A 14 1.66 2.37 20.84
C PHE A 14 2.92 1.58 20.56
N THR A 15 3.28 0.60 21.39
CA THR A 15 4.42 -0.30 21.13
C THR A 15 4.28 -0.97 19.76
N ARG A 16 3.10 -1.53 19.47
CA ARG A 16 2.85 -2.18 18.18
C ARG A 16 2.92 -1.21 17.01
N HIS A 17 2.36 0.00 17.15
CA HIS A 17 2.44 1.01 16.10
C HIS A 17 3.87 1.47 15.83
N ILE A 18 4.65 1.75 16.88
CA ILE A 18 6.07 2.10 16.75
C ILE A 18 6.85 0.96 16.07
N ARG A 19 6.54 -0.29 16.42
CA ARG A 19 7.14 -1.48 15.79
C ARG A 19 6.82 -1.56 14.30
N VAL A 20 5.57 -1.33 13.90
CA VAL A 20 5.14 -1.29 12.48
C VAL A 20 5.95 -0.24 11.73
N LEU A 21 5.94 1.02 12.18
CA LEU A 21 6.67 2.12 11.54
C LEU A 21 8.17 1.84 11.43
N ARG A 22 8.77 1.24 12.46
CA ARG A 22 10.18 0.84 12.43
C ARG A 22 10.45 -0.23 11.39
N LEU A 23 9.59 -1.24 11.28
CA LEU A 23 9.72 -2.30 10.28
C LEU A 23 9.58 -1.74 8.86
N GLU A 24 8.60 -0.88 8.61
CA GLU A 24 8.40 -0.21 7.31
C GLU A 24 9.62 0.61 6.90
N LEU A 25 10.14 1.46 7.80
CA LEU A 25 11.34 2.25 7.54
C LEU A 25 12.56 1.36 7.26
N THR A 26 12.73 0.30 8.04
CA THR A 26 13.86 -0.62 7.87
C THR A 26 13.73 -1.40 6.56
N ALA A 27 12.52 -1.74 6.13
CA ALA A 27 12.25 -2.39 4.85
C ALA A 27 12.66 -1.48 3.68
N TRP A 28 12.19 -0.23 3.67
CA TRP A 28 12.55 0.74 2.63
C TRP A 28 14.05 1.03 2.59
N LEU A 29 14.71 1.14 3.76
CA LEU A 29 16.17 1.28 3.81
C LEU A 29 16.87 0.06 3.20
N ALA A 30 16.43 -1.15 3.56
CA ALA A 30 16.98 -2.38 3.00
C ALA A 30 16.79 -2.44 1.48
N ASP A 31 15.65 -1.98 0.96
CA ASP A 31 15.40 -1.93 -0.48
C ASP A 31 16.36 -0.97 -1.20
N ALA A 32 16.51 0.25 -0.66
CA ALA A 32 17.44 1.25 -1.18
C ALA A 32 18.92 0.77 -1.15
N GLU A 33 19.26 -0.13 -0.23
CA GLU A 33 20.57 -0.79 -0.14
C GLU A 33 20.70 -2.04 -1.04
N GLY A 34 19.69 -2.36 -1.85
CA GLY A 34 19.66 -3.52 -2.74
C GLY A 34 19.37 -4.85 -2.05
N LYS A 35 18.96 -4.85 -0.78
CA LYS A 35 18.63 -6.04 0.02
C LYS A 35 17.16 -6.42 -0.15
N HIS A 36 16.74 -6.67 -1.38
CA HIS A 36 15.34 -6.82 -1.79
C HIS A 36 14.55 -7.88 -0.99
N ASP A 37 15.10 -9.08 -0.79
CA ASP A 37 14.42 -10.14 -0.02
C ASP A 37 14.24 -9.78 1.46
N SER A 38 15.23 -9.08 2.04
CA SER A 38 15.15 -8.55 3.40
C SER A 38 14.08 -7.46 3.50
N SER A 39 14.00 -6.58 2.50
CA SER A 39 12.98 -5.54 2.43
C SER A 39 11.57 -6.14 2.47
N ILE A 40 11.28 -7.10 1.58
CA ILE A 40 9.98 -7.78 1.56
C ILE A 40 9.71 -8.47 2.89
N THR A 41 10.68 -9.20 3.44
CA THR A 41 10.52 -9.91 4.72
C THR A 41 10.15 -8.95 5.86
N LEU A 42 10.78 -7.78 5.89
CA LEU A 42 10.50 -6.75 6.91
C LEU A 42 9.15 -6.09 6.68
N MET A 43 8.81 -5.77 5.44
CA MET A 43 7.55 -5.12 5.08
C MET A 43 6.35 -6.05 5.30
N THR A 44 6.48 -7.34 4.99
CA THR A 44 5.46 -8.36 5.31
C THR A 44 5.21 -8.46 6.81
N LYS A 45 6.27 -8.45 7.63
CA LYS A 45 6.13 -8.42 9.09
C LYS A 45 5.42 -7.17 9.58
N ALA A 46 5.67 -6.01 8.97
CA ALA A 46 4.94 -4.79 9.28
C ALA A 46 3.45 -4.94 8.96
N ALA A 47 3.12 -5.45 7.77
CA ALA A 47 1.76 -5.65 7.30
C ALA A 47 0.95 -6.62 8.15
N GLU A 48 1.53 -7.76 8.52
CA GLU A 48 0.91 -8.75 9.40
C GLU A 48 0.72 -8.20 10.83
N LEU A 49 1.70 -7.44 11.33
CA LEU A 49 1.61 -6.83 12.65
C LEU A 49 0.52 -5.75 12.70
N GLU A 50 0.44 -4.88 11.68
CA GLU A 50 -0.62 -3.88 11.58
C GLU A 50 -1.99 -4.54 11.50
N ALA A 51 -2.16 -5.53 10.62
CA ALA A 51 -3.45 -6.21 10.43
C ALA A 51 -3.93 -6.98 11.66
N SER A 52 -3.00 -7.51 12.46
CA SER A 52 -3.31 -8.17 13.73
C SER A 52 -3.43 -7.20 14.92
N THR A 53 -3.17 -5.89 14.74
CA THR A 53 -3.28 -4.91 15.81
C THR A 53 -4.75 -4.53 16.02
N PRO A 54 -5.30 -4.69 17.23
CA PRO A 54 -6.68 -4.28 17.51
C PRO A 54 -6.85 -2.78 17.25
N LYS A 55 -7.84 -2.41 16.44
CA LYS A 55 -8.21 -1.02 16.21
C LYS A 55 -9.26 -0.61 17.24
N HIS A 56 -8.89 0.28 18.16
CA HIS A 56 -9.89 0.89 19.05
C HIS A 56 -10.84 1.77 18.22
N PRO A 57 -12.15 1.86 18.53
CA PRO A 57 -13.13 2.59 17.71
C PRO A 57 -12.80 4.05 17.39
N VAL A 58 -11.97 4.69 18.21
CA VAL A 58 -11.54 6.09 18.05
C VAL A 58 -10.13 6.25 17.49
N THR A 59 -9.41 5.16 17.23
CA THR A 59 -8.08 5.23 16.61
C THR A 59 -8.27 5.50 15.11
N PRO A 60 -7.72 6.60 14.58
CA PRO A 60 -7.75 6.85 13.14
C PRO A 60 -7.12 5.69 12.35
N ALA A 61 -7.53 5.54 11.09
CA ALA A 61 -6.88 4.62 10.17
C ALA A 61 -5.37 4.95 10.02
N PRO A 62 -4.51 3.96 9.74
CA PRO A 62 -3.08 4.22 9.57
C PRO A 62 -2.83 5.22 8.45
N THR A 63 -1.86 6.11 8.65
CA THR A 63 -1.51 7.14 7.67
C THR A 63 -0.99 6.52 6.37
N LEU A 64 -0.16 5.48 6.48
CA LEU A 64 0.33 4.65 5.39
C LEU A 64 0.08 3.18 5.77
N PRO A 65 -0.92 2.51 5.20
CA PRO A 65 -1.17 1.10 5.49
C PRO A 65 0.02 0.25 5.10
N ALA A 66 0.42 -0.68 5.96
CA ALA A 66 1.62 -1.49 5.74
C ALA A 66 1.48 -2.42 4.52
N TYR A 67 0.27 -2.87 4.19
CA TYR A 67 0.01 -3.62 2.94
C TYR A 67 0.09 -2.74 1.67
N GLU A 68 -0.21 -1.44 1.76
CA GLU A 68 0.02 -0.50 0.66
C GLU A 68 1.53 -0.39 0.39
N LEU A 69 2.34 -0.20 1.43
CA LEU A 69 3.80 -0.13 1.33
C LEU A 69 4.44 -1.45 0.87
N LEU A 70 3.90 -2.60 1.27
CA LEU A 70 4.31 -3.90 0.72
C LEU A 70 4.06 -3.98 -0.78
N GLY A 71 2.90 -3.50 -1.23
CA GLY A 71 2.58 -3.41 -2.66
C GLY A 71 3.55 -2.50 -3.42
N ASP A 72 3.93 -1.36 -2.84
CA ASP A 72 4.89 -0.42 -3.43
C ASP A 72 6.27 -1.08 -3.61
N VAL A 73 6.83 -1.67 -2.54
CA VAL A 73 8.13 -2.38 -2.58
C VAL A 73 8.12 -3.52 -3.59
N LEU A 74 7.07 -4.34 -3.58
CA LEU A 74 6.96 -5.46 -4.53
C LEU A 74 6.90 -4.97 -5.98
N LEU A 75 6.22 -3.85 -6.23
CA LEU A 75 6.11 -3.30 -7.57
C LEU A 75 7.45 -2.69 -8.04
N GLU A 76 8.18 -2.00 -7.17
CA GLU A 76 9.53 -1.49 -7.48
C GLU A 76 10.52 -2.61 -7.81
N GLN A 77 10.40 -3.76 -7.15
CA GLN A 77 11.20 -4.94 -7.42
C GLN A 77 10.71 -5.79 -8.60
N GLY A 78 9.68 -5.34 -9.34
CA GLY A 78 9.13 -6.06 -10.49
C GLY A 78 8.27 -7.28 -10.16
N ARG A 79 7.90 -7.47 -8.89
CA ARG A 79 7.06 -8.58 -8.39
C ARG A 79 5.57 -8.22 -8.45
N ALA A 80 5.12 -7.78 -9.62
CA ALA A 80 3.79 -7.19 -9.80
C ALA A 80 2.62 -8.13 -9.41
N SER A 81 2.75 -9.45 -9.64
CA SER A 81 1.71 -10.40 -9.23
C SER A 81 1.51 -10.44 -7.71
N GLU A 82 2.58 -10.31 -6.93
CA GLU A 82 2.50 -10.27 -5.48
C GLU A 82 2.04 -8.90 -4.99
N ALA A 83 2.46 -7.83 -5.68
CA ALA A 83 1.99 -6.49 -5.40
C ALA A 83 0.46 -6.40 -5.53
N CYS A 84 -0.15 -7.04 -6.54
CA CYS A 84 -1.61 -7.15 -6.67
C CYS A 84 -2.27 -7.69 -5.39
N ASN A 85 -1.72 -8.75 -4.80
CA ASN A 85 -2.24 -9.35 -3.56
C ASN A 85 -2.09 -8.39 -2.38
N ALA A 86 -0.96 -7.70 -2.27
CA ALA A 86 -0.73 -6.73 -1.20
C ALA A 86 -1.70 -5.54 -1.28
N TYR A 87 -1.93 -4.98 -2.48
CA TYR A 87 -2.90 -3.91 -2.66
C TYR A 87 -4.34 -4.36 -2.39
N ASP A 88 -4.73 -5.58 -2.77
CA ASP A 88 -6.05 -6.13 -2.43
C ASP A 88 -6.25 -6.18 -0.91
N ARG A 89 -5.25 -6.69 -0.17
CA ARG A 89 -5.27 -6.72 1.30
C ARG A 89 -5.33 -5.31 1.92
N SER A 90 -4.66 -4.34 1.31
CA SER A 90 -4.75 -2.94 1.74
C SER A 90 -6.17 -2.39 1.56
N LEU A 91 -6.80 -2.65 0.40
CA LEU A 91 -8.15 -2.17 0.06
C LEU A 91 -9.26 -2.86 0.86
N GLU A 92 -9.06 -4.11 1.30
CA GLU A 92 -9.97 -4.78 2.24
C GLU A 92 -10.10 -4.01 3.56
N GLY A 93 -8.97 -3.54 4.09
CA GLY A 93 -8.92 -2.79 5.36
C GLY A 93 -9.14 -1.27 5.21
N ASN A 94 -8.89 -0.74 4.01
CA ASN A 94 -8.90 0.69 3.70
C ASN A 94 -9.54 0.93 2.33
N ALA A 95 -10.84 0.67 2.23
CA ALA A 95 -11.58 0.78 0.98
C ALA A 95 -11.46 2.18 0.35
N LEU A 96 -11.40 2.23 -0.98
CA LEU A 96 -11.35 3.46 -1.77
C LEU A 96 -10.14 4.38 -1.44
N ARG A 97 -9.05 3.79 -0.93
CA ARG A 97 -7.81 4.53 -0.68
C ARG A 97 -7.07 4.83 -1.98
N PHE A 98 -6.80 6.11 -2.23
CA PHE A 98 -6.24 6.61 -3.49
C PHE A 98 -4.95 5.90 -3.92
N ASN A 99 -3.96 5.80 -3.03
CA ASN A 99 -2.65 5.22 -3.36
C ASN A 99 -2.77 3.71 -3.64
N SER A 100 -3.49 2.97 -2.79
CA SER A 100 -3.74 1.54 -3.02
C SER A 100 -4.49 1.27 -4.32
N LEU A 101 -5.48 2.10 -4.71
CA LEU A 101 -6.16 1.96 -6.00
C LEU A 101 -5.20 2.21 -7.19
N LEU A 102 -4.37 3.24 -7.10
CA LEU A 102 -3.37 3.54 -8.12
C LEU A 102 -2.34 2.40 -8.25
N GLY A 103 -1.81 1.94 -7.13
CA GLY A 103 -0.87 0.82 -7.05
C GLY A 103 -1.47 -0.47 -7.60
N ALA A 104 -2.70 -0.81 -7.20
CA ALA A 104 -3.42 -1.97 -7.72
C ALA A 104 -3.62 -1.91 -9.24
N ALA A 105 -3.94 -0.73 -9.78
CA ALA A 105 -4.10 -0.53 -11.21
C ALA A 105 -2.77 -0.72 -11.97
N ARG A 106 -1.68 -0.14 -11.45
CA ARG A 106 -0.33 -0.26 -12.03
C ARG A 106 0.20 -1.69 -11.96
N ALA A 107 0.04 -2.36 -10.82
CA ALA A 107 0.42 -3.76 -10.66
C ALA A 107 -0.38 -4.68 -11.60
N SER A 108 -1.69 -4.46 -11.72
CA SER A 108 -2.55 -5.22 -12.63
C SER A 108 -2.14 -5.01 -14.11
N LYS A 109 -1.80 -3.77 -14.49
CA LYS A 109 -1.28 -3.46 -15.82
C LYS A 109 0.06 -4.15 -16.10
N ALA A 110 0.96 -4.21 -15.12
CA ALA A 110 2.28 -4.82 -15.27
C ALA A 110 2.25 -6.34 -15.49
N ILE A 111 1.13 -6.99 -15.15
CA ILE A 111 0.89 -8.42 -15.44
C ILE A 111 -0.11 -8.64 -16.58
N ASP A 112 -0.35 -7.62 -17.42
CA ASP A 112 -1.31 -7.63 -18.54
C ASP A 112 -2.77 -7.93 -18.16
N SER A 113 -3.14 -7.75 -16.88
CA SER A 113 -4.52 -7.86 -16.41
C SER A 113 -5.28 -6.55 -16.67
N LEU A 114 -5.52 -6.25 -17.94
CA LEU A 114 -6.04 -4.94 -18.39
C LEU A 114 -7.44 -4.64 -17.85
N GLN A 115 -8.32 -5.65 -17.80
CA GLN A 115 -9.68 -5.48 -17.26
C GLN A 115 -9.64 -5.09 -15.77
N ARG A 116 -8.75 -5.72 -15.01
CA ARG A 116 -8.55 -5.44 -13.59
C ARG A 116 -7.94 -4.05 -13.37
N ALA A 117 -6.94 -3.68 -14.18
CA ALA A 117 -6.39 -2.32 -14.18
C ALA A 117 -7.46 -1.26 -14.48
N ALA A 118 -8.34 -1.51 -15.45
CA ALA A 118 -9.43 -0.60 -15.81
C ALA A 118 -10.45 -0.41 -14.67
N ILE A 119 -10.72 -1.47 -13.89
CA ILE A 119 -11.60 -1.38 -12.70
C ILE A 119 -11.00 -0.42 -11.68
N PHE A 120 -9.74 -0.61 -11.29
CA PHE A 120 -9.11 0.23 -10.27
C PHE A 120 -8.89 1.67 -10.74
N TYR A 121 -8.52 1.89 -12.00
CA TYR A 121 -8.40 3.25 -12.54
C TYR A 121 -9.72 4.01 -12.57
N ARG A 122 -10.83 3.32 -12.86
CA ARG A 122 -12.15 3.95 -12.81
C ARG A 122 -12.55 4.29 -11.39
N GLN A 123 -12.36 3.38 -10.43
CA GLN A 123 -12.57 3.68 -9.01
C GLN A 123 -11.71 4.85 -8.53
N LEU A 124 -10.45 4.95 -8.97
CA LEU A 124 -9.55 6.07 -8.65
C LEU A 124 -10.10 7.41 -9.15
N ILE A 125 -10.66 7.44 -10.37
CA ILE A 125 -11.31 8.63 -10.93
C ILE A 125 -12.59 8.96 -10.14
N ASP A 126 -13.41 7.96 -9.82
CA ASP A 126 -14.71 8.14 -9.14
C ASP A 126 -14.55 8.76 -7.74
N ILE A 127 -13.49 8.40 -7.01
CA ILE A 127 -13.20 8.95 -5.67
C ILE A 127 -12.56 10.34 -5.72
N SER A 128 -12.19 10.82 -6.91
CA SER A 128 -11.41 12.04 -7.09
C SER A 128 -12.27 13.20 -7.56
N SER A 129 -11.90 14.41 -7.14
CA SER A 129 -12.52 15.62 -7.69
C SER A 129 -12.23 15.75 -9.19
N SER A 130 -13.26 16.13 -9.96
CA SER A 130 -13.14 16.42 -11.40
C SER A 130 -12.11 17.51 -11.73
N ASN A 131 -11.83 18.43 -10.78
CA ASN A 131 -10.86 19.52 -10.95
C ASN A 131 -9.45 19.17 -10.44
N SER A 132 -9.21 17.93 -10.01
CA SER A 132 -7.91 17.48 -9.51
C SER A 132 -6.87 17.45 -10.63
N LYS A 133 -5.70 18.04 -10.37
CA LYS A 133 -4.55 18.11 -11.29
C LYS A 133 -3.49 17.02 -11.02
N ARG A 134 -3.84 15.97 -10.28
CA ARG A 134 -2.91 14.87 -9.97
C ARG A 134 -2.60 14.07 -11.25
N GLU A 135 -1.33 13.92 -11.58
CA GLU A 135 -0.87 13.19 -12.79
C GLU A 135 -1.40 11.75 -12.86
N ALA A 136 -1.58 11.10 -11.71
CA ALA A 136 -2.17 9.77 -11.60
C ALA A 136 -3.58 9.67 -12.23
N LEU A 137 -4.36 10.76 -12.21
CA LEU A 137 -5.69 10.79 -12.83
C LEU A 137 -5.60 10.94 -14.35
N ASP A 138 -4.56 11.60 -14.84
CA ASP A 138 -4.32 11.69 -16.28
C ASP A 138 -3.80 10.36 -16.82
N GLU A 139 -2.96 9.64 -16.06
CA GLU A 139 -2.59 8.25 -16.33
C GLU A 139 -3.84 7.36 -16.43
N ALA A 140 -4.72 7.42 -15.43
CA ALA A 140 -5.96 6.64 -15.39
C ALA A 140 -6.86 6.92 -16.60
N ARG A 141 -7.08 8.20 -16.92
CA ARG A 141 -7.90 8.62 -18.07
C ARG A 141 -7.33 8.13 -19.39
N ARG A 142 -6.01 8.29 -19.61
CA ARG A 142 -5.35 7.80 -20.82
C ARG A 142 -5.50 6.29 -20.96
N PHE A 143 -5.24 5.54 -19.89
CA PHE A 143 -5.40 4.09 -19.91
C PHE A 143 -6.82 3.65 -20.31
N LEU A 144 -7.85 4.29 -19.76
CA LEU A 144 -9.25 3.95 -20.07
C LEU A 144 -9.65 4.29 -21.50
N ILE A 145 -9.12 5.38 -22.07
CA ILE A 145 -9.34 5.73 -23.48
C ILE A 145 -8.69 4.67 -24.38
N ASP A 146 -7.42 4.33 -24.13
CA ASP A 146 -6.68 3.35 -24.93
C ASP A 146 -7.35 1.97 -24.88
N ALA A 147 -7.84 1.57 -23.70
CA ALA A 147 -8.52 0.29 -23.49
C ALA A 147 -9.90 0.21 -24.18
N GLN A 148 -10.52 1.33 -24.54
CA GLN A 148 -11.79 1.36 -25.30
C GLN A 148 -11.57 1.30 -26.82
N THR A 149 -10.37 1.65 -27.29
CA THR A 149 -10.03 1.69 -28.72
C THR A 149 -9.45 0.38 -29.27
N LYS A 150 -9.20 -0.60 -28.40
CA LYS A 150 -8.72 -1.95 -28.75
C LYS A 150 -9.86 -2.96 -28.59
#